data_AF-B8IGH2-F1
#
_entry.id   AF-B8IGH2-F1
#
_cell.length_a   1.000
_cell.length_b   1.000
_cell.length_c   1.000
_cell.angle_alpha   90.00
_cell.angle_beta   90.00
_cell.angle_gamma   90.00
#
_symmetry.space_group_name_H-M   'P 1'
#
loop_
_entity.id
_entity.type
_entity.pdbx_description
1 polymer ?
#
loop_
_entity_poly.entity_id
_entity_poly.type
_entity_poly.pdbx_seq_one_letter_code
_entity_poly.pdbx_strand_id
1 'polypeptide(L)' 'MSHKFRLHQRVQMVRAGFSDAQAPSGEIYEIVRLMPEDRSGEASYRIRSRMAERAVRESEIAPVR' A
#
# COMPACT_ATOMS: atom_id res chain seq x y z
N MET A 1 -9.37 9.38 -12.16
CA MET A 1 -8.61 8.52 -11.24
C MET A 1 -9.50 8.13 -10.09
N SER A 2 -9.78 6.84 -9.92
CA SER A 2 -10.57 6.33 -8.79
C SER A 2 -9.68 5.44 -7.95
N HIS A 3 -9.16 5.96 -6.84
CA HIS A 3 -8.43 5.13 -5.88
C HIS A 3 -9.37 4.07 -5.30
N LYS A 4 -8.99 2.80 -5.41
CA LYS A 4 -9.75 1.70 -4.78
C LYS A 4 -9.75 1.81 -3.26
N PHE A 5 -8.67 2.33 -2.70
CA PHE A 5 -8.50 2.50 -1.26
C PHE A 5 -8.51 3.97 -0.84
N ARG A 6 -8.89 4.22 0.41
CA ARG A 6 -9.07 5.57 0.98
C ARG A 6 -8.03 5.87 2.05
N LEU A 7 -7.86 7.16 2.34
CA LEU A 7 -7.08 7.61 3.48
C LEU A 7 -7.59 6.98 4.78
N HIS A 8 -6.67 6.62 5.68
CA HIS A 8 -6.91 5.93 6.96
C HIS A 8 -7.45 4.50 6.85
N GLN A 9 -7.62 3.97 5.64
CA GLN A 9 -8.04 2.58 5.46
C GLN A 9 -6.92 1.61 5.85
N ARG A 10 -7.30 0.51 6.51
CA ARG A 10 -6.39 -0.57 6.89
C ARG A 10 -6.21 -1.55 5.74
N VAL A 11 -4.97 -1.85 5.41
CA VAL A 11 -4.57 -2.76 4.34
C VAL A 11 -3.44 -3.69 4.79
N GLN A 12 -3.29 -4.81 4.11
CA GLN A 12 -2.15 -5.72 4.26
C GLN A 12 -1.41 -5.81 2.94
N MET A 13 -0.09 -5.98 3.01
CA MET A 13 0.71 -6.31 1.84
C MET A 13 0.45 -7.76 1.43
N VAL A 14 0.09 -7.97 0.16
CA VAL A 14 -0.12 -9.31 -0.43
C VAL A 14 1.00 -9.70 -1.39
N ARG A 15 1.80 -8.72 -1.82
CA ARG A 15 3.03 -8.93 -2.59
C ARG A 15 4.13 -8.08 -2.00
N ALA A 16 5.29 -8.68 -1.75
CA ALA A 16 6.49 -7.91 -1.48
C ALA A 16 6.88 -7.22 -2.79
N GLY A 17 6.79 -5.89 -2.81
CA GLY A 17 7.29 -5.11 -3.94
C GLY A 17 8.78 -5.36 -4.15
N PHE A 18 9.26 -5.15 -5.37
CA PHE A 18 10.66 -5.37 -5.78
C PHE A 18 11.72 -4.71 -4.87
N SER A 19 11.34 -3.77 -4.01
CA SER A 19 12.25 -3.05 -3.11
C SER A 19 12.18 -3.48 -1.64
N ASP A 20 11.32 -4.41 -1.24
CA ASP A 20 11.06 -4.70 0.18
C ASP A 20 10.95 -6.22 0.46
N ALA A 21 12.06 -6.92 0.22
CA ALA A 21 12.19 -8.37 0.45
C ALA A 21 12.10 -8.80 1.94
N GLN A 22 11.86 -7.86 2.87
CA GLN A 22 11.79 -8.11 4.31
C GLN A 22 10.46 -7.70 4.96
N ALA A 23 9.46 -7.30 4.17
CA ALA A 23 8.15 -6.97 4.73
C ALA A 23 7.55 -8.21 5.44
N PRO A 24 7.27 -8.16 6.76
CA PRO A 24 6.66 -9.28 7.45
C PRO A 24 5.27 -9.54 6.85
N SER A 25 5.09 -10.74 6.29
CA SER A 25 3.81 -11.19 5.75
C SER A 25 2.75 -11.13 6.85
N GLY A 26 1.71 -10.31 6.67
CA GLY A 26 0.59 -10.19 7.62
C GLY A 26 0.58 -8.95 8.50
N GLU A 27 1.58 -8.05 8.41
CA GLU A 27 1.49 -6.76 9.09
C GLU A 27 0.38 -5.88 8.48
N ILE A 28 -0.37 -5.21 9.35
CA ILE A 28 -1.45 -4.31 8.96
C ILE A 28 -0.91 -2.88 8.91
N TYR A 29 -1.15 -2.24 7.78
CA TYR A 29 -0.77 -0.86 7.51
C TYR A 29 -2.01 0.01 7.37
N GLU A 30 -1.82 1.31 7.55
CA GLU A 30 -2.81 2.36 7.30
C GLU A 30 -2.40 3.16 6.05
N ILE A 31 -3.35 3.49 5.18
CA ILE A 31 -3.10 4.41 4.07
C ILE A 31 -3.01 5.84 4.62
N VAL A 32 -1.84 6.45 4.49
CA VAL A 32 -1.58 7.82 4.98
C VAL A 32 -1.46 8.83 3.84
N ARG A 33 -1.38 8.38 2.58
CA ARG A 33 -1.41 9.27 1.41
C ARG A 33 -1.89 8.54 0.16
N LEU A 34 -2.73 9.20 -0.63
CA LEU A 34 -3.08 8.79 -1.99
C LEU A 34 -2.10 9.45 -2.96
N MET A 35 -1.46 8.66 -3.82
CA MET A 35 -0.49 9.16 -4.81
C MET A 35 -1.10 9.07 -6.21
N PRO A 36 -0.70 9.97 -7.14
CA PRO A 36 -1.18 9.88 -8.52
C PRO A 36 -0.82 8.53 -9.13
N GLU A 37 -1.55 8.15 -10.18
CA GLU A 37 -1.23 6.99 -10.99
C GLU A 37 0.21 7.11 -11.52
N ASP A 38 0.94 6.00 -11.49
CA ASP A 38 2.27 5.95 -12.07
C ASP A 38 2.21 5.91 -13.61
N ARG A 39 3.36 5.77 -14.28
CA ARG A 39 3.41 5.70 -15.76
C ARG A 39 2.67 4.49 -16.35
N SER A 40 2.31 3.49 -15.52
CA SER A 40 1.50 2.34 -15.94
C SER A 40 -0.01 2.58 -15.79
N GLY A 41 -0.41 3.72 -15.23
CA GLY A 41 -1.82 4.00 -14.92
C GLY A 41 -2.29 3.35 -13.61
N GLU A 42 -1.38 2.81 -12.80
CA GLU A 42 -1.73 2.15 -11.54
C GLU A 42 -1.68 3.13 -10.38
N ALA A 43 -2.78 3.18 -9.60
CA ALA A 43 -2.84 4.01 -8.41
C ALA A 43 -1.80 3.55 -7.38
N SER A 44 -1.12 4.52 -6.77
CA SER A 44 -0.12 4.28 -5.73
C SER A 44 -0.56 4.89 -4.40
N TYR A 45 -0.04 4.35 -3.31
CA TYR A 45 -0.41 4.68 -1.94
C TYR A 45 0.83 4.77 -1.08
N ARG A 46 0.83 5.69 -0.12
CA ARG A 46 1.78 5.63 1.01
C ARG A 46 1.08 4.97 2.18
N ILE A 47 1.65 3.87 2.65
CA ILE A 47 1.15 3.12 3.79
C ILE A 47 2.11 3.23 4.97
N ARG A 48 1.57 3.18 6.18
CA ARG A 48 2.30 3.30 7.44
C ARG A 48 1.93 2.18 8.40
N SER A 49 2.93 1.59 9.03
CA SER A 49 2.77 0.78 10.24
C SER A 49 3.43 1.49 11.42
N ARG A 50 3.46 0.85 12.60
CA ARG A 50 4.18 1.39 13.77
C ARG A 50 5.69 1.52 13.55
N MET A 51 6.25 0.73 12.62
CA MET A 51 7.71 0.64 12.45
C MET A 51 8.18 1.29 11.15
N ALA A 52 7.34 1.43 10.14
CA ALA A 52 7.77 1.93 8.83
C ALA A 52 6.68 2.67 8.05
N GLU A 53 7.11 3.53 7.13
CA GLU A 53 6.29 4.05 6.04
C GLU A 53 6.87 3.62 4.69
N ARG A 54 6.00 3.30 3.73
CA ARG A 54 6.42 2.86 2.40
C ARG A 54 5.41 3.23 1.32
N ALA A 55 5.91 3.36 0.09
CA ALA A 55 5.08 3.52 -1.09
C ALA A 55 4.78 2.14 -1.70
N VAL A 56 3.52 1.91 -2.06
CA VAL A 56 3.03 0.66 -2.64
C VAL A 56 2.03 0.97 -3.75
N ARG A 57 1.92 0.06 -4.70
CA ARG A 57 0.92 0.07 -5.76
C ARG A 57 -0.37 -0.57 -5.29
N GLU A 58 -1.47 -0.29 -5.99
CA GLU A 58 -2.77 -0.88 -5.71
C GLU A 58 -2.75 -2.42 -5.71
N SER A 59 -1.99 -3.03 -6.61
CA SER A 59 -1.86 -4.49 -6.72
C SER A 59 -0.99 -5.15 -5.65
N GLU A 60 -0.25 -4.37 -4.86
CA GLU A 60 0.63 -4.88 -3.80
C GLU A 60 -0.08 -5.01 -2.45
N ILE A 61 -1.28 -4.43 -2.32
CA ILE A 61 -2.05 -4.38 -1.09
C ILE A 61 -3.48 -4.90 -1.25
N ALA A 62 -4.02 -5.43 -0.16
CA ALA A 62 -5.40 -5.88 -0.06
C ALA A 62 -6.07 -5.30 1.19
N PRO A 63 -7.40 -5.11 1.20
CA PRO A 63 -8.10 -4.69 2.40
C PRO A 63 -7.98 -5.77 3.48
N VAL A 64 -7.82 -5.33 4.73
CA VAL A 64 -7.94 -6.24 5.88
C VAL A 64 -9.41 -6.60 6.05
N ARG A 65 -9.69 -7.91 6.20
CA ARG A 65 -11.03 -8.42 6.51
C ARG A 65 -11.38 -8.17 7.98
#